data_AF-A0A920HQ81-F1
#
_entry.id   AF-A0A920HQ81-F1
#
_cell.length_a   1.000
_cell.length_b   1.000
_cell.length_c   1.000
_cell.angle_alpha   90.00
_cell.angle_beta   90.00
_cell.angle_gamma   90.00
#
_symmetry.space_group_name_H-M   'P 1'
#
loop_
_entity.id
_entity.type
_entity.pdbx_description
1 polymer ?
#
loop_
_entity_poly.entity_id
_entity_poly.type
_entity_poly.pdbx_seq_one_letter_code
_entity_poly.pdbx_strand_id
1 'polypeptide(L)'
;MTIILQFVEITCALETSLIDKIEGNQIITKDGSHHEVDVIIFGTGFEANIFISPVKIIGLNEIKLDDVWSNGAEAYRGVMVPNFPNFYICYGPNTNTGHVSIIYMIESQIMFIMKCLRYLKNNKLNYLDVKNTAMESYNNKLQKKLSETVWASNCGSWYKTEEGKIINNYPGYGTEYYFMMSRPNYNELNAE
;
A
#
# COMPACT_ATOMS: atom_id res chain seq x y z
N MET A 1 -10.76 -19.13 -1.07
CA MET A 1 -12.04 -18.59 -0.59
C MET A 1 -12.31 -19.25 0.74
N THR A 2 -12.34 -18.49 1.83
CA THR A 2 -12.45 -19.04 3.20
C THR A 2 -13.80 -18.66 3.77
N ILE A 3 -14.56 -19.66 4.20
CA ILE A 3 -15.85 -19.47 4.90
C ILE A 3 -15.53 -19.39 6.40
N ILE A 4 -16.02 -18.35 7.08
CA ILE A 4 -15.84 -18.17 8.52
C ILE A 4 -17.13 -18.60 9.22
N LEU A 5 -17.07 -19.66 10.03
CA LEU A 5 -18.09 -20.02 11.02
C LEU A 5 -17.45 -19.85 12.42
N GLN A 6 -18.20 -19.31 13.38
CA GLN A 6 -17.69 -18.84 14.68
C GLN A 6 -17.67 -19.95 15.75
N PHE A 7 -16.51 -20.20 16.38
CA PHE A 7 -16.17 -21.40 17.15
C PHE A 7 -16.52 -21.36 18.67
N VAL A 8 -17.79 -21.32 19.05
CA VAL A 8 -18.17 -21.49 20.47
C VAL A 8 -19.33 -22.46 20.71
N GLU A 9 -20.06 -22.89 19.68
CA GLU A 9 -21.18 -23.84 19.83
C GLU A 9 -21.12 -25.01 18.82
N ILE A 10 -21.83 -26.09 19.14
CA ILE A 10 -21.91 -27.39 18.43
C ILE A 10 -22.35 -27.26 16.95
N THR A 11 -22.78 -26.07 16.54
CA THR A 11 -23.28 -25.73 15.20
C THR A 11 -22.20 -25.19 14.25
N CYS A 12 -20.93 -25.11 14.66
CA CYS A 12 -19.84 -24.59 13.85
C CYS A 12 -18.89 -25.71 13.37
N ALA A 13 -18.56 -25.71 12.07
CA ALA A 13 -17.57 -26.60 11.47
C ALA A 13 -16.48 -25.82 10.73
N LEU A 14 -15.23 -26.33 10.76
CA LEU A 14 -14.13 -25.83 9.94
C LEU A 14 -13.93 -26.75 8.73
N GLU A 15 -14.12 -26.21 7.54
CA GLU A 15 -13.78 -26.89 6.29
C GLU A 15 -12.42 -26.40 5.79
N THR A 16 -11.49 -27.32 5.50
CA THR A 16 -10.12 -27.00 5.06
C THR A 16 -9.82 -27.50 3.64
N SER A 17 -10.69 -28.34 3.07
CA SER A 17 -10.63 -28.75 1.67
C SER A 17 -10.85 -27.56 0.73
N LEU A 18 -10.12 -27.53 -0.38
CA LEU A 18 -10.28 -26.49 -1.40
C LEU A 18 -11.69 -26.55 -2.00
N ILE A 19 -12.27 -25.38 -2.27
CA ILE A 19 -13.56 -25.28 -2.97
C ILE A 19 -13.35 -25.59 -4.46
N ASP A 20 -14.17 -26.48 -5.00
CA ASP A 20 -14.23 -26.77 -6.44
C ASP A 20 -15.16 -25.79 -7.16
N LYS A 21 -16.42 -25.70 -6.71
CA LYS A 21 -17.45 -24.83 -7.27
C LYS A 21 -18.59 -24.58 -6.28
N ILE A 22 -19.43 -23.62 -6.62
CA ILE A 22 -20.70 -23.34 -5.92
C ILE A 22 -21.82 -23.67 -6.91
N GLU A 23 -22.77 -24.51 -6.50
CA GLU A 23 -23.95 -24.88 -7.30
C GLU A 23 -25.21 -24.56 -6.51
N GLY A 24 -25.86 -23.43 -6.83
CA GLY A 24 -27.04 -22.96 -6.09
C GLY A 24 -26.70 -22.68 -4.63
N ASN A 25 -27.32 -23.44 -3.72
CA ASN A 25 -27.13 -23.36 -2.27
C ASN A 25 -26.10 -24.37 -1.73
N GLN A 26 -25.34 -25.03 -2.62
CA GLN A 26 -24.32 -26.01 -2.24
C GLN A 26 -22.91 -25.53 -2.56
N ILE A 27 -22.00 -25.78 -1.62
CA ILE A 27 -20.57 -25.60 -1.79
C ILE A 27 -19.95 -26.99 -1.96
N ILE A 28 -19.29 -27.20 -3.09
CA ILE A 28 -18.65 -28.48 -3.43
C ILE A 28 -17.15 -28.32 -3.26
N THR A 29 -16.54 -29.18 -2.45
CA THR A 29 -15.11 -29.21 -2.19
C THR A 29 -14.40 -30.23 -3.09
N LYS A 30 -13.08 -30.08 -3.25
CA LYS A 30 -12.24 -30.91 -4.13
C LYS A 30 -12.13 -32.38 -3.68
N ASP A 31 -12.43 -32.68 -2.42
CA ASP A 31 -12.53 -34.05 -1.90
C ASP A 31 -13.88 -34.72 -2.20
N GLY A 32 -14.81 -34.00 -2.84
CA GLY A 32 -16.13 -34.49 -3.21
C GLY A 32 -17.20 -34.29 -2.13
N SER A 33 -16.92 -33.56 -1.06
CA SER A 33 -17.94 -33.22 -0.05
C SER A 33 -18.89 -32.13 -0.56
N HIS A 34 -20.14 -32.21 -0.11
CA HIS A 34 -21.20 -31.25 -0.45
C HIS A 34 -21.71 -30.61 0.84
N HIS A 35 -21.67 -29.27 0.89
CA HIS A 35 -22.15 -28.50 2.03
C HIS A 35 -23.34 -27.65 1.60
N GLU A 36 -24.53 -28.04 2.02
CA GLU A 36 -25.75 -27.28 1.80
C GLU A 36 -25.86 -26.15 2.84
N VAL A 37 -26.11 -24.93 2.37
CA VAL A 37 -26.18 -23.74 3.22
C VAL A 37 -27.31 -22.82 2.76
N ASP A 38 -27.97 -22.16 3.70
CA ASP A 38 -29.01 -21.18 3.37
C ASP A 38 -28.40 -19.84 2.87
N VAL A 39 -27.18 -19.52 3.32
CA VAL A 39 -26.51 -18.25 3.05
C VAL A 39 -25.01 -18.46 2.83
N ILE A 40 -24.45 -17.80 1.82
CA ILE A 40 -23.01 -17.76 1.53
C ILE A 40 -22.49 -16.35 1.79
N ILE A 41 -21.48 -16.24 2.66
CA ILE A 41 -20.82 -14.97 2.98
C ILE A 41 -19.39 -15.00 2.40
N PHE A 42 -19.07 -14.07 1.49
CA PHE A 42 -17.75 -13.97 0.87
C PHE A 42 -16.80 -13.10 1.70
N GLY A 43 -15.91 -13.75 2.46
CA GLY A 43 -14.80 -13.09 3.17
C GLY A 43 -13.52 -13.02 2.33
N THR A 44 -13.57 -12.42 1.13
CA THR A 44 -12.48 -12.49 0.13
C THR A 44 -11.31 -11.52 0.36
N GLY A 45 -11.40 -10.61 1.33
CA GLY A 45 -10.35 -9.62 1.60
C GLY A 45 -10.33 -8.47 0.58
N PHE A 46 -9.14 -7.92 0.30
CA PHE A 46 -8.93 -6.73 -0.53
C PHE A 46 -7.75 -6.90 -1.50
N GLU A 47 -7.80 -6.22 -2.64
CA GLU A 47 -6.65 -6.05 -3.54
C GLU A 47 -5.70 -4.98 -3.01
N ALA A 48 -4.81 -5.37 -2.10
CA ALA A 48 -3.98 -4.44 -1.33
C ALA A 48 -2.77 -3.86 -2.07
N ASN A 49 -2.49 -4.32 -3.30
CA ASN A 49 -1.32 -3.89 -4.10
C ASN A 49 -1.67 -2.83 -5.15
N ILE A 50 -2.95 -2.47 -5.26
CA ILE A 50 -3.44 -1.50 -6.24
C ILE A 50 -3.78 -0.20 -5.52
N PHE A 51 -2.92 0.81 -5.65
CA PHE A 51 -3.02 2.03 -4.86
C PHE A 51 -3.95 3.10 -5.46
N ILE A 52 -4.11 3.15 -6.80
CA ILE A 52 -4.75 4.30 -7.50
C ILE A 52 -5.77 3.90 -8.59
N SER A 53 -5.88 2.61 -8.93
CA SER A 53 -6.84 2.14 -9.94
C SER A 53 -8.29 2.54 -9.58
N PRO A 54 -9.12 2.96 -10.55
CA PRO A 54 -8.91 2.94 -12.01
C PRO A 54 -8.37 4.26 -12.59
N VAL A 55 -7.82 5.17 -11.77
CA VAL A 55 -7.42 6.49 -12.23
C VAL A 55 -6.12 6.43 -13.02
N LYS A 56 -6.16 6.89 -14.28
CA LYS A 56 -4.96 7.02 -15.11
C LYS A 56 -4.22 8.32 -14.80
N ILE A 57 -3.01 8.20 -14.27
CA ILE A 57 -2.14 9.34 -13.98
C ILE A 57 -1.01 9.37 -15.01
N ILE A 58 -0.88 10.50 -15.69
CA ILE A 58 0.16 10.77 -16.70
C ILE A 58 1.03 11.91 -16.17
N GLY A 59 2.33 11.66 -16.06
CA GLY A 59 3.34 12.61 -15.62
C GLY A 59 4.02 13.32 -16.79
N LEU A 60 5.20 13.86 -16.52
CA LEU A 60 6.06 14.47 -17.54
C LEU A 60 6.45 13.46 -18.62
N ASN A 61 6.65 13.94 -19.84
CA ASN A 61 7.06 13.13 -21.00
C ASN A 61 6.13 11.93 -21.26
N GLU A 62 4.83 12.08 -20.97
CA GLU A 62 3.79 11.04 -21.13
C GLU A 62 4.03 9.75 -20.32
N ILE A 63 4.87 9.81 -19.28
CA ILE A 63 5.13 8.68 -18.40
C ILE A 63 3.84 8.33 -17.64
N LYS A 64 3.41 7.06 -17.69
CA LYS A 64 2.23 6.58 -16.97
C LYS A 64 2.65 6.02 -15.62
N LEU A 65 1.87 6.32 -14.58
CA LEU A 65 2.16 5.84 -13.23
C LEU A 65 2.12 4.31 -13.12
N ASP A 66 1.19 3.67 -13.85
CA ASP A 66 1.08 2.21 -13.90
C ASP A 66 2.36 1.56 -14.45
N ASP A 67 2.99 2.18 -15.45
CA ASP A 67 4.26 1.70 -16.03
C ASP A 67 5.40 1.86 -15.01
N VAL A 68 5.43 2.96 -14.25
CA VAL A 68 6.43 3.20 -13.19
C VAL A 68 6.29 2.20 -12.04
N TRP A 69 5.07 1.75 -11.75
CA TRP A 69 4.78 0.83 -10.65
C TRP A 69 4.69 -0.64 -11.05
N SER A 70 4.95 -0.99 -12.31
CA SER A 70 4.82 -2.36 -12.82
C SER A 70 5.63 -3.41 -12.04
N ASN A 71 6.79 -3.00 -11.50
CA ASN A 71 7.72 -3.87 -10.75
C ASN A 71 7.67 -3.59 -9.24
N GLY A 72 6.53 -3.12 -8.75
CA GLY A 72 6.29 -2.81 -7.35
C GLY A 72 6.33 -1.32 -7.07
N ALA A 73 5.19 -0.80 -6.62
CA ALA A 73 4.97 0.61 -6.39
C ALA A 73 5.91 1.20 -5.34
N GLU A 74 6.37 2.42 -5.61
CA GLU A 74 7.20 3.19 -4.69
C GLU A 74 6.76 4.66 -4.71
N ALA A 75 6.89 5.33 -3.57
CA ALA A 75 6.71 6.76 -3.46
C ALA A 75 7.64 7.35 -2.40
N TYR A 76 8.18 8.53 -2.67
CA TYR A 76 9.02 9.27 -1.74
C TYR A 76 8.18 9.65 -0.53
N ARG A 77 8.58 9.15 0.63
CA ARG A 77 7.82 9.24 1.89
C ARG A 77 6.40 8.68 1.81
N GLY A 78 6.10 7.87 0.80
CA GLY A 78 4.76 7.37 0.51
C GLY A 78 3.80 8.41 -0.09
N VAL A 79 4.31 9.57 -0.55
CA VAL A 79 3.48 10.72 -0.96
C VAL A 79 3.75 11.21 -2.38
N MET A 80 5.01 11.30 -2.81
CA MET A 80 5.38 11.87 -4.11
C MET A 80 6.04 10.81 -5.01
N VAL A 81 5.87 10.91 -6.32
CA VAL A 81 6.51 10.02 -7.30
C VAL A 81 7.29 10.88 -8.30
N PRO A 82 8.57 10.57 -8.61
CA PRO A 82 9.35 11.36 -9.56
C PRO A 82 8.69 11.43 -10.94
N ASN A 83 8.82 12.57 -11.61
CA ASN A 83 8.21 12.90 -12.90
C ASN A 83 6.69 13.11 -12.85
N PHE A 84 6.10 13.23 -11.66
CA PHE A 84 4.69 13.57 -11.47
C PHE A 84 4.59 14.88 -10.66
N PRO A 85 4.90 16.04 -11.27
CA PRO A 85 4.91 17.32 -10.58
C PRO A 85 3.54 17.68 -10.02
N ASN A 86 3.51 18.25 -8.81
CA ASN A 86 2.30 18.63 -8.07
C ASN A 86 1.31 17.48 -7.81
N PHE A 87 1.72 16.23 -8.02
CA PHE A 87 0.95 15.06 -7.70
C PHE A 87 1.34 14.54 -6.31
N TYR A 88 0.33 14.37 -5.44
CA TYR A 88 0.50 13.92 -4.07
C TYR A 88 -0.51 12.82 -3.75
N ILE A 89 -0.05 11.76 -3.09
CA ILE A 89 -0.87 10.61 -2.68
C ILE A 89 -0.94 10.59 -1.16
N CYS A 90 -2.13 10.37 -0.62
CA CYS A 90 -2.29 9.93 0.77
C CYS A 90 -2.47 8.42 0.77
N TYR A 91 -1.92 7.75 1.79
CA TYR A 91 -1.89 6.31 1.91
C TYR A 91 -1.25 5.60 0.69
N GLY A 92 -0.17 6.17 0.19
CA GLY A 92 0.61 5.57 -0.90
C GLY A 92 1.48 4.38 -0.47
N PRO A 93 2.31 3.85 -1.38
CA PRO A 93 3.19 2.72 -1.10
C PRO A 93 4.05 2.91 0.16
N ASN A 94 4.29 1.82 0.88
CA ASN A 94 5.06 1.76 2.12
C ASN A 94 4.57 2.70 3.24
N THR A 95 3.25 2.87 3.38
CA THR A 95 2.65 3.66 4.46
C THR A 95 1.66 2.88 5.32
N ASN A 96 1.31 1.66 4.91
CA ASN A 96 0.48 0.77 5.70
C ASN A 96 1.21 0.29 6.96
N THR A 97 0.46 -0.03 8.00
CA THR A 97 0.98 -0.37 9.31
C THR A 97 -0.03 -1.20 10.08
N GLY A 98 0.46 -2.23 10.78
CA GLY A 98 -0.34 -3.01 11.73
C GLY A 98 -0.16 -2.55 13.19
N HIS A 99 0.71 -1.57 13.43
CA HIS A 99 1.21 -1.18 14.76
C HIS A 99 1.03 0.33 15.07
N VAL A 100 0.59 1.12 14.09
CA VAL A 100 0.29 2.56 14.20
C VAL A 100 -1.08 2.82 13.56
N SER A 101 -1.80 3.83 14.05
CA SER A 101 -3.06 4.24 13.42
C SER A 101 -2.82 4.75 12.00
N ILE A 102 -3.59 4.23 11.04
CA ILE A 102 -3.48 4.71 9.66
C ILE A 102 -3.93 6.16 9.50
N ILE A 103 -4.89 6.61 10.33
CA ILE A 103 -5.33 8.01 10.36
C ILE A 103 -4.15 8.91 10.73
N TYR A 104 -3.32 8.49 11.70
CA TYR A 104 -2.14 9.25 12.11
C TYR A 104 -1.09 9.35 10.99
N MET A 105 -0.92 8.29 10.20
CA MET A 105 -0.06 8.30 9.01
C MET A 105 -0.58 9.31 7.97
N ILE A 106 -1.88 9.28 7.68
CA ILE A 106 -2.54 10.16 6.71
C ILE A 106 -2.49 11.63 7.16
N GLU A 107 -2.77 11.93 8.42
CA GLU A 107 -2.67 13.29 8.96
C GLU A 107 -1.24 13.84 8.85
N SER A 108 -0.24 12.99 9.08
CA SER A 108 1.17 13.33 8.88
C SER A 108 1.48 13.63 7.41
N GLN A 109 0.92 12.85 6.47
CA GLN A 109 1.06 13.09 5.02
C GLN A 109 0.40 14.41 4.61
N ILE A 110 -0.82 14.67 5.06
CA ILE A 110 -1.52 15.93 4.80
C ILE A 110 -0.71 17.12 5.32
N MET A 111 -0.12 17.01 6.53
CA MET A 111 0.76 18.06 7.05
C MET A 111 1.94 18.33 6.11
N PHE A 112 2.61 17.30 5.61
CA PHE A 112 3.71 17.44 4.65
C PHE A 112 3.25 18.10 3.35
N ILE A 113 2.15 17.63 2.76
CA ILE A 113 1.56 18.18 1.53
C ILE A 113 1.25 19.67 1.72
N MET A 114 0.61 20.04 2.83
CA MET A 114 0.30 21.43 3.15
C MET A 114 1.56 22.29 3.30
N LYS A 115 2.69 21.75 3.78
CA LYS A 115 3.97 22.46 3.82
C LYS A 115 4.56 22.64 2.42
N CYS A 116 4.51 21.62 1.56
CA CYS A 116 4.91 21.73 0.16
C CYS A 116 4.10 22.78 -0.60
N LEU A 117 2.77 22.77 -0.47
CA LEU A 117 1.89 23.76 -1.11
C LEU A 117 2.17 25.20 -0.62
N ARG A 118 2.42 25.37 0.69
CA ARG A 118 2.84 26.68 1.23
C ARG A 118 4.20 27.12 0.69
N TYR A 119 5.15 26.20 0.55
CA TYR A 119 6.46 26.50 -0.03
C TYR A 119 6.35 26.94 -1.49
N LEU A 120 5.58 26.21 -2.30
CA LEU A 120 5.28 26.55 -3.69
C LEU A 120 4.68 27.97 -3.78
N LYS A 121 3.64 28.26 -2.99
CA LYS A 121 2.98 29.57 -2.96
C LYS A 121 3.92 30.70 -2.53
N ASN A 122 4.68 30.52 -1.45
CA ASN A 122 5.52 31.58 -0.88
C ASN A 122 6.72 31.92 -1.78
N ASN A 123 7.24 30.94 -2.52
CA ASN A 123 8.36 31.14 -3.43
C ASN A 123 7.93 31.41 -4.88
N LYS A 124 6.62 31.49 -5.15
CA LYS A 124 6.06 31.73 -6.49
C LYS A 124 6.54 30.70 -7.53
N LEU A 125 6.62 29.44 -7.11
CA LEU A 125 6.99 28.31 -7.96
C LEU A 125 5.75 27.80 -8.70
N ASN A 126 5.95 27.22 -9.87
CA ASN A 126 4.92 26.56 -10.67
C ASN A 126 4.71 25.12 -10.23
N TYR A 127 5.77 24.40 -9.88
CA TYR A 127 5.65 23.02 -9.42
C TYR A 127 6.71 22.60 -8.41
N LEU A 128 6.37 21.52 -7.71
CA LEU A 128 7.31 20.69 -6.97
C LEU A 128 7.23 19.26 -7.49
N ASP A 129 8.39 18.67 -7.76
CA ASP A 129 8.56 17.26 -8.08
C ASP A 129 9.71 16.67 -7.24
N VAL A 130 9.72 15.37 -6.98
CA VAL A 130 10.80 14.75 -6.22
C VAL A 130 11.95 14.36 -7.16
N LYS A 131 13.20 14.61 -6.75
CA LYS A 131 14.38 14.18 -7.50
C LYS A 131 14.50 12.65 -7.50
N ASN A 132 14.86 12.05 -8.64
CA ASN A 132 15.13 10.61 -8.73
C ASN A 132 16.16 10.15 -7.69
N THR A 133 17.24 10.92 -7.49
CA THR A 133 18.28 10.59 -6.49
C THR A 133 17.76 10.60 -5.05
N ALA A 134 16.81 11.49 -4.72
CA ALA A 134 16.18 11.52 -3.41
C ALA A 134 15.22 10.33 -3.22
N MET A 135 14.47 10.00 -4.27
CA MET A 135 13.59 8.83 -4.29
C MET A 135 14.36 7.53 -4.08
N GLU A 136 15.41 7.30 -4.88
CA GLU A 136 16.28 6.14 -4.77
C GLU A 136 16.95 6.04 -3.40
N SER A 137 17.49 7.15 -2.88
CA SER A 137 18.11 7.18 -1.55
C SER A 137 17.10 6.82 -0.44
N TYR A 138 15.88 7.35 -0.53
CA TYR A 138 14.81 7.05 0.41
C TYR A 138 14.41 5.58 0.35
N ASN A 139 14.11 5.08 -0.86
CA ASN A 139 13.64 3.72 -1.06
C ASN A 139 14.70 2.68 -0.67
N ASN A 140 15.97 2.89 -1.01
CA ASN A 140 17.06 1.98 -0.61
C ASN A 140 17.18 1.85 0.91
N LYS A 141 17.07 2.97 1.64
CA LYS A 141 17.07 2.96 3.12
C LYS A 141 15.84 2.26 3.68
N LEU A 142 14.68 2.49 3.08
CA LEU A 142 13.41 1.91 3.48
C LEU A 142 13.40 0.39 3.28
N GLN A 143 13.80 -0.09 2.10
CA GLN A 143 13.87 -1.51 1.77
C GLN A 143 14.90 -2.24 2.65
N LYS A 144 16.04 -1.59 2.96
CA LYS A 144 17.00 -2.13 3.93
C LYS A 144 16.35 -2.35 5.30
N LYS A 145 15.64 -1.36 5.84
CA LYS A 145 14.91 -1.52 7.11
C LYS A 145 13.85 -2.62 7.03
N LEU A 146 13.09 -2.67 5.94
CA LEU A 146 12.05 -3.68 5.71
C LEU A 146 12.62 -5.10 5.66
N SER A 147 13.81 -5.28 5.10
CA SER A 147 14.51 -6.57 5.04
C SER A 147 14.84 -7.17 6.42
N GLU A 148 14.90 -6.34 7.45
CA GLU A 148 15.18 -6.74 8.85
C GLU A 148 13.88 -7.04 9.64
N THR A 149 12.70 -6.95 9.00
CA THR A 149 11.40 -7.16 9.65
C THR A 149 10.84 -8.56 9.42
N VAL A 150 9.85 -8.94 10.22
CA VAL A 150 9.09 -10.19 10.04
C VAL A 150 8.38 -10.29 8.68
N TRP A 151 8.09 -9.15 8.03
CA TRP A 151 7.46 -9.13 6.71
C TRP A 151 8.39 -9.60 5.58
N ALA A 152 9.71 -9.61 5.83
CA ALA A 152 10.70 -10.16 4.90
C ALA A 152 10.80 -11.69 4.98
N SER A 153 10.16 -12.35 5.96
CA SER A 153 10.18 -13.81 6.08
C SER A 153 9.61 -14.50 4.84
N ASN A 154 9.99 -15.76 4.60
CA ASN A 154 9.56 -16.55 3.44
C ASN A 154 8.07 -16.98 3.46
N CYS A 155 7.26 -16.40 4.36
CA CYS A 155 5.81 -16.60 4.34
C CYS A 155 5.18 -15.81 3.19
N GLY A 156 4.18 -16.40 2.53
CA GLY A 156 3.37 -15.71 1.53
C GLY A 156 2.54 -14.62 2.20
N SER A 157 2.60 -13.39 1.69
CA SER A 157 1.75 -12.30 2.16
C SER A 157 1.51 -11.30 1.03
N TRP A 158 0.41 -10.56 1.13
CA TRP A 158 0.07 -9.47 0.22
C TRP A 158 0.93 -8.21 0.43
N TYR A 159 1.93 -8.23 1.32
CA TYR A 159 2.79 -7.07 1.58
C TYR A 159 3.91 -6.87 0.56
N LYS A 160 4.25 -7.93 -0.19
CA LYS A 160 5.43 -7.98 -1.08
C LYS A 160 5.09 -8.48 -2.48
N THR A 161 5.90 -8.08 -3.46
CA THR A 161 5.84 -8.57 -4.84
C THR A 161 6.29 -10.04 -4.93
N GLU A 162 6.12 -10.67 -6.09
CA GLU A 162 6.60 -12.03 -6.34
C GLU A 162 8.13 -12.14 -6.16
N GLU A 163 8.87 -11.07 -6.47
CA GLU A 163 10.31 -10.95 -6.27
C GLU A 163 10.70 -10.64 -4.81
N GLY A 164 9.72 -10.51 -3.91
CA GLY A 164 9.93 -10.34 -2.47
C GLY A 164 10.11 -8.89 -2.00
N LYS A 165 9.97 -7.90 -2.88
CA LYS A 165 10.05 -6.47 -2.52
C LYS A 165 8.82 -6.06 -1.71
N ILE A 166 9.01 -5.51 -0.50
CA ILE A 166 7.90 -5.08 0.35
C ILE A 166 7.45 -3.68 -0.07
N ILE A 167 6.23 -3.57 -0.60
CA ILE A 167 5.69 -2.32 -1.17
C ILE A 167 4.57 -1.71 -0.33
N ASN A 168 4.03 -2.45 0.63
CA ASN A 168 2.84 -2.03 1.36
C ASN A 168 3.16 -1.36 2.70
N ASN A 169 3.98 -2.02 3.51
CA ASN A 169 4.14 -1.65 4.92
C ASN A 169 5.27 -0.64 5.15
N TYR A 170 5.11 0.17 6.19
CA TYR A 170 6.13 1.04 6.77
C TYR A 170 6.79 0.36 7.99
N PRO A 171 8.13 0.26 8.08
CA PRO A 171 8.82 -0.44 9.17
C PRO A 171 9.08 0.41 10.42
N GLY A 172 8.89 1.73 10.34
CA GLY A 172 9.26 2.65 11.42
C GLY A 172 8.16 2.86 12.46
N TYR A 173 8.48 3.67 13.47
CA TYR A 173 7.51 4.13 14.46
C TYR A 173 6.67 5.29 13.91
N GLY A 174 5.44 5.45 14.41
CA GLY A 174 4.59 6.58 14.03
C GLY A 174 5.27 7.93 14.30
N THR A 175 5.95 8.06 15.44
CA THR A 175 6.69 9.29 15.80
C THR A 175 7.83 9.60 14.82
N GLU A 176 8.57 8.58 14.36
CA GLU A 176 9.59 8.72 13.32
C GLU A 176 8.97 9.26 12.03
N TYR A 177 7.85 8.66 11.60
CA TYR A 177 7.13 9.09 10.39
C TYR A 177 6.64 10.53 10.53
N TYR A 178 5.99 10.88 11.65
CA TYR A 178 5.53 12.25 11.92
C TYR A 178 6.67 13.27 11.83
N PHE A 179 7.80 13.00 12.47
CA PHE A 179 8.94 13.93 12.43
C PHE A 179 9.52 14.06 11.02
N MET A 180 9.62 12.96 10.27
CA MET A 180 10.00 12.98 8.86
C MET A 180 9.04 13.88 8.08
N MET A 181 7.73 13.66 8.17
CA MET A 181 6.71 14.42 7.43
C MET A 181 6.63 15.90 7.86
N SER A 182 6.91 16.20 9.14
CA SER A 182 6.92 17.56 9.66
C SER A 182 8.09 18.41 9.13
N ARG A 183 9.13 17.80 8.54
CA ARG A 183 10.35 18.47 8.06
C ARG A 183 10.62 18.12 6.59
N PRO A 184 9.91 18.75 5.63
CA PRO A 184 10.26 18.63 4.22
C PRO A 184 11.69 19.12 3.97
N ASN A 185 12.47 18.35 3.20
CA ASN A 185 13.77 18.79 2.71
C ASN A 185 13.60 19.29 1.28
N TYR A 186 13.46 20.61 1.09
CA TYR A 186 13.21 21.17 -0.24
C TYR A 186 14.39 20.99 -1.21
N ASN A 187 15.61 20.71 -0.72
CA ASN A 187 16.76 20.41 -1.59
C ASN A 187 16.61 19.06 -2.33
N GLU A 188 15.74 18.18 -1.85
CA GLU A 188 15.41 16.90 -2.47
C GLU A 188 14.33 17.02 -3.54
N LEU A 189 13.77 18.23 -3.73
CA LEU A 189 12.74 18.51 -4.72
C LEU A 189 13.31 19.30 -5.90
N ASN A 190 12.80 19.02 -7.09
CA ASN A 190 12.84 19.94 -8.22
C ASN A 190 11.80 21.02 -7.96
N ALA A 191 12.20 22.28 -8.07
CA ALA A 191 11.40 23.45 -7.74
C ALA A 191 11.63 24.51 -8.83
N GLU A 192 10.60 24.79 -9.61
CA GLU A 192 10.58 25.74 -10.72
C GLU A 192 9.24 26.47 -10.75
#